data_AF-A0A7J5B4P9-F1
#
_entry.id   AF-A0A7J5B4P9-F1
#
_cell.length_a   1.000
_cell.length_b   1.000
_cell.length_c   1.000
_cell.angle_alpha   90.00
_cell.angle_beta   90.00
_cell.angle_gamma   90.00
#
_symmetry.space_group_name_H-M   'P 1'
#
loop_
_entity.id
_entity.type
_entity.pdbx_description
1 polymer ?
#
loop_
_entity_poly.entity_id
_entity_poly.type
_entity_poly.pdbx_seq_one_letter_code
_entity_poly.pdbx_strand_id
1 'polypeptide(L)'
;MTFAPASTTVENALAAATDTVRRNIEAFGAAYPDDTTSDNKYPLRPATDLFAEGANRGWTTSFWPGMMWLAGDVTGDADFHEAALAHAADFERRLYADEDLETHDLGFLYSLSVVTAWKQTGDERWRTAGIKAGERLMTRFLEPAGILQAWGDLSDPAQRGRAIIDSLMNMPLLSWVGEQTGDPRYADAVRRHTEQLRTQIFRADDSTFHTFYWDAETGEPLRGGTEQGAFDESCWARGEAWGIYGFALNSQTVGDPRQLEAAWRCADYYLAHLPSDGIPYWDLVYTEGSDAPRDSSAAAIAACGFFELAAVEPDPERSARALQAAHTQIDALIAEAAPQPPESSDALLLHGVYDLPKLVGVDEGTLWGDYFYLEALTRASRPDWKRYW
;
A
#
# COMPACT_ATOMS: atom_id res chain seq x y z
N MET A 1 -19.62 28.49 -26.43
CA MET A 1 -18.49 27.60 -26.75
C MET A 1 -18.06 26.99 -25.43
N THR A 2 -18.57 25.81 -25.14
CA THR A 2 -18.12 24.98 -24.02
C THR A 2 -16.72 24.50 -24.37
N PHE A 3 -15.71 25.00 -23.65
CA PHE A 3 -14.38 24.39 -23.70
C PHE A 3 -14.55 22.96 -23.19
N ALA A 4 -14.34 21.98 -24.06
CA ALA A 4 -14.02 20.64 -23.58
C ALA A 4 -12.73 20.80 -22.75
N PRO A 5 -12.69 20.33 -21.49
CA PRO A 5 -11.44 20.32 -20.75
C PRO A 5 -10.41 19.55 -21.59
N ALA A 6 -9.20 20.09 -21.69
CA ALA A 6 -8.11 19.36 -22.33
C ALA A 6 -8.00 18.01 -21.61
N SER A 7 -7.98 16.90 -22.37
CA SER A 7 -7.72 15.58 -21.80
C SER A 7 -6.41 15.66 -21.02
N THR A 8 -6.46 15.54 -19.70
CA THR A 8 -5.27 15.51 -18.86
C THR A 8 -4.51 14.23 -19.19
N THR A 9 -3.28 14.35 -19.68
CA THR A 9 -2.44 13.17 -19.97
C THR A 9 -1.74 12.71 -18.69
N VAL A 10 -1.20 11.49 -18.70
CA VAL A 10 -0.37 10.95 -17.60
C VAL A 10 0.78 11.91 -17.25
N GLU A 11 1.40 12.56 -18.24
CA GLU A 11 2.48 13.53 -18.01
C GLU A 11 2.00 14.77 -17.26
N ASN A 12 0.82 15.30 -17.60
CA ASN A 12 0.24 16.45 -16.91
C ASN A 12 -0.18 16.09 -15.47
N ALA A 13 -0.78 14.91 -15.29
CA ALA A 13 -1.14 14.39 -13.98
C ALA A 13 0.09 14.17 -13.09
N LEU A 14 1.17 13.63 -13.66
CA LEU A 14 2.43 13.43 -12.96
C LEU A 14 3.09 14.76 -12.58
N ALA A 15 3.12 15.74 -13.48
CA ALA A 15 3.61 17.08 -13.17
C ALA A 15 2.83 17.71 -12.00
N ALA A 16 1.49 17.71 -12.08
CA ALA A 16 0.63 18.24 -11.02
C ALA A 16 0.82 17.52 -9.67
N ALA A 17 1.01 16.20 -9.70
CA ALA A 17 1.30 15.42 -8.52
C ALA A 17 2.65 15.82 -7.89
N THR A 18 3.71 15.92 -8.69
CA THR A 18 5.03 16.33 -8.19
C THR A 18 5.06 17.77 -7.67
N ASP A 19 4.31 18.69 -8.30
CA ASP A 19 4.16 20.06 -7.80
C ASP A 19 3.44 20.08 -6.44
N THR A 20 2.46 19.21 -6.24
CA THR A 20 1.75 19.08 -4.95
C THR A 20 2.67 18.53 -3.87
N VAL A 21 3.46 17.50 -4.17
CA VAL A 21 4.49 16.99 -3.25
C VAL A 21 5.48 18.09 -2.88
N ARG A 22 5.93 18.93 -3.84
CA ARG A 22 6.84 20.05 -3.54
C ARG A 22 6.22 21.07 -2.58
N ARG A 23 4.98 21.51 -2.83
CA ARG A 23 4.26 22.42 -1.92
C ARG A 23 4.12 21.83 -0.52
N ASN A 24 3.81 20.54 -0.43
CA ASN A 24 3.66 19.85 0.85
C ASN A 24 5.00 19.69 1.60
N ILE A 25 6.13 19.50 0.90
CA ILE A 25 7.47 19.55 1.52
C ILE A 25 7.71 20.90 2.18
N GLU A 26 7.38 22.01 1.49
CA GLU A 26 7.53 23.36 2.05
C GLU A 26 6.59 23.58 3.25
N ALA A 27 5.37 23.04 3.20
CA ALA A 27 4.35 23.22 4.23
C ALA A 27 4.62 22.39 5.50
N PHE A 28 4.98 21.12 5.35
CA PHE A 28 5.15 20.19 6.46
C PHE A 28 6.58 20.14 7.01
N GLY A 29 7.58 20.48 6.19
CA GLY A 29 8.98 20.37 6.57
C GLY A 29 9.31 18.95 7.06
N ALA A 30 9.79 18.84 8.31
CA ALA A 30 10.13 17.55 8.92
C ALA A 30 8.95 16.83 9.60
N ALA A 31 7.76 17.46 9.62
CA ALA A 31 6.57 16.88 10.24
C ALA A 31 5.85 15.90 9.28
N TYR A 32 5.02 15.04 9.85
CA TYR A 32 4.22 14.08 9.09
C TYR A 32 2.76 14.53 9.00
N PRO A 33 2.16 14.51 7.79
CA PRO A 33 0.71 14.67 7.66
C PRO A 33 -0.04 13.49 8.32
N ASP A 34 -1.31 13.72 8.62
CA ASP A 34 -2.19 12.68 9.14
C ASP A 34 -2.53 11.61 8.07
N ASP A 35 -3.23 10.55 8.48
CA ASP A 35 -3.60 9.44 7.61
C ASP A 35 -4.49 9.88 6.42
N THR A 36 -5.38 10.83 6.70
CA THR A 36 -6.34 11.36 5.74
C THR A 36 -6.43 12.88 5.81
N THR A 37 -6.96 13.49 4.76
CA THR A 37 -7.31 14.91 4.79
C THR A 37 -8.53 15.18 5.66
N SER A 38 -8.73 16.46 5.97
CA SER A 38 -10.02 17.05 6.35
C SER A 38 -10.27 18.21 5.40
N ASP A 39 -11.43 18.20 4.72
CA ASP A 39 -11.74 19.18 3.67
C ASP A 39 -10.62 19.25 2.60
N ASN A 40 -10.10 18.09 2.20
CA ASN A 40 -9.05 17.94 1.20
C ASN A 40 -7.68 18.57 1.56
N LYS A 41 -7.47 18.93 2.82
CA LYS A 41 -6.19 19.42 3.37
C LYS A 41 -5.66 18.47 4.44
N TYR A 42 -4.36 18.16 4.41
CA TYR A 42 -3.80 17.28 5.44
C TYR A 42 -3.54 18.09 6.72
N PRO A 43 -4.19 17.77 7.85
CA PRO A 43 -3.69 18.24 9.12
C PRO A 43 -2.34 17.58 9.41
N LEU A 44 -1.54 18.20 10.28
CA LEU A 44 -0.43 17.46 10.89
C LEU A 44 -1.00 16.34 11.74
N ARG A 45 -0.28 15.22 11.78
CA ARG A 45 -0.67 14.09 12.61
C ARG A 45 -0.89 14.55 14.07
N PRO A 46 -2.06 14.29 14.69
CA PRO A 46 -2.36 14.83 16.00
C PRO A 46 -1.35 14.41 17.08
N ALA A 47 -1.15 15.26 18.09
CA ALA A 47 -0.38 14.86 19.27
C ALA A 47 -1.10 13.74 20.05
N THR A 48 -0.32 12.94 20.78
CA THR A 48 -0.80 11.96 21.77
C THR A 48 -0.01 12.14 23.06
N ASP A 49 -0.34 11.37 24.09
CA ASP A 49 0.42 11.40 25.36
C ASP A 49 1.91 11.04 25.19
N LEU A 50 2.26 10.28 24.14
CA LEU A 50 3.62 9.80 23.89
C LEU A 50 4.34 10.52 22.74
N PHE A 51 3.60 11.21 21.87
CA PHE A 51 4.13 11.74 20.62
C PHE A 51 3.64 13.17 20.38
N ALA A 52 4.55 14.05 19.98
CA ALA A 52 4.21 15.41 19.57
C ALA A 52 3.35 15.43 18.29
N GLU A 53 2.70 16.56 18.03
CA GLU A 53 2.04 16.81 16.74
C GLU A 53 3.06 16.69 15.60
N GLY A 54 2.64 16.08 14.50
CA GLY A 54 3.48 15.84 13.33
C GLY A 54 4.58 14.80 13.54
N ALA A 55 4.51 13.98 14.61
CA ALA A 55 5.50 12.93 14.87
C ALA A 55 5.33 11.71 13.95
N ASN A 56 6.42 10.97 13.74
CA ASN A 56 6.44 9.70 13.00
C ASN A 56 5.85 8.56 13.82
N ARG A 57 4.53 8.36 13.70
CA ARG A 57 3.76 7.28 14.33
C ARG A 57 2.64 6.84 13.40
N GLY A 58 2.08 5.67 13.65
CA GLY A 58 1.11 5.02 12.78
C GLY A 58 1.80 4.25 11.65
N TRP A 59 0.98 3.65 10.80
CA TRP A 59 1.39 2.73 9.75
C TRP A 59 1.60 3.41 8.38
N THR A 60 1.18 4.67 8.24
CA THR A 60 1.11 5.37 6.94
C THR A 60 2.24 6.37 6.70
N THR A 61 3.03 6.71 7.71
CA THR A 61 3.98 7.84 7.65
C THR A 61 5.06 7.68 6.59
N SER A 62 5.32 6.46 6.10
CA SER A 62 6.34 6.21 5.07
C SER A 62 5.86 6.48 3.65
N PHE A 63 4.55 6.55 3.42
CA PHE A 63 4.00 6.94 2.13
C PHE A 63 4.40 8.39 1.78
N TRP A 64 4.60 9.25 2.80
CA TRP A 64 5.09 10.61 2.63
C TRP A 64 6.52 10.68 2.03
N PRO A 65 7.58 10.17 2.66
CA PRO A 65 8.90 10.09 2.02
C PRO A 65 8.91 9.18 0.79
N GLY A 66 8.04 8.17 0.71
CA GLY A 66 7.86 7.37 -0.51
C GLY A 66 7.50 8.22 -1.72
N MET A 67 6.57 9.18 -1.56
CA MET A 67 6.22 10.14 -2.61
C MET A 67 7.38 11.08 -2.94
N MET A 68 8.17 11.51 -1.95
CA MET A 68 9.36 12.33 -2.21
C MET A 68 10.39 11.57 -3.03
N TRP A 69 10.65 10.31 -2.71
CA TRP A 69 11.53 9.46 -3.52
C TRP A 69 11.03 9.36 -4.96
N LEU A 70 9.74 9.05 -5.17
CA LEU A 70 9.13 8.99 -6.51
C LEU A 70 9.26 10.32 -7.27
N ALA A 71 8.95 11.45 -6.62
CA ALA A 71 9.05 12.77 -7.23
C ALA A 71 10.50 13.09 -7.64
N GLY A 72 11.49 12.76 -6.80
CA GLY A 72 12.90 12.91 -7.14
C GLY A 72 13.34 11.99 -8.28
N ASP A 73 12.87 10.74 -8.32
CA ASP A 73 13.15 9.80 -9.41
C ASP A 73 12.61 10.30 -10.74
N VAL A 74 11.40 10.84 -10.76
CA VAL A 74 10.73 11.34 -11.96
C VAL A 74 11.36 12.65 -12.45
N THR A 75 11.62 13.59 -11.54
CA THR A 75 12.05 14.96 -11.91
C THR A 75 13.56 15.11 -12.02
N GLY A 76 14.33 14.26 -11.34
CA GLY A 76 15.77 14.42 -11.17
C GLY A 76 16.16 15.57 -10.23
N ASP A 77 15.20 16.17 -9.51
CA ASP A 77 15.47 17.25 -8.57
C ASP A 77 15.93 16.68 -7.22
N ALA A 78 17.13 17.11 -6.80
CA ALA A 78 17.78 16.65 -5.59
C ALA A 78 17.03 17.07 -4.31
N ASP A 79 16.27 18.16 -4.34
CA ASP A 79 15.55 18.66 -3.16
C ASP A 79 14.54 17.62 -2.63
N PHE A 80 13.91 16.86 -3.53
CA PHE A 80 13.02 15.77 -3.15
C PHE A 80 13.77 14.64 -2.45
N HIS A 81 14.92 14.22 -3.00
CA HIS A 81 15.74 13.15 -2.42
C HIS A 81 16.36 13.58 -1.08
N GLU A 82 16.76 14.85 -0.93
CA GLU A 82 17.26 15.40 0.33
C GLU A 82 16.17 15.41 1.43
N ALA A 83 14.96 15.82 1.08
CA ALA A 83 13.81 15.75 2.00
C ALA A 83 13.50 14.30 2.41
N ALA A 84 13.51 13.37 1.44
CA ALA A 84 13.27 11.95 1.70
C ALA A 84 14.34 11.32 2.63
N LEU A 85 15.62 11.71 2.46
CA LEU A 85 16.71 11.29 3.34
C LEU A 85 16.55 11.80 4.78
N ALA A 86 16.06 13.03 4.95
CA ALA A 86 15.79 13.57 6.28
C ALA A 86 14.72 12.73 7.02
N HIS A 87 13.66 12.32 6.32
CA HIS A 87 12.65 11.41 6.87
C HIS A 87 13.21 10.00 7.10
N ALA A 88 14.05 9.46 6.21
CA ALA A 88 14.70 8.16 6.43
C ALA A 88 15.53 8.15 7.73
N ALA A 89 16.20 9.26 8.06
CA ALA A 89 16.92 9.41 9.33
C ALA A 89 15.98 9.37 10.55
N ASP A 90 14.79 9.95 10.45
CA ASP A 90 13.80 9.90 11.51
C ASP A 90 13.11 8.51 11.64
N PHE A 91 12.91 7.80 10.53
CA PHE A 91 12.49 6.39 10.56
C PHE A 91 13.52 5.48 11.23
N GLU A 92 14.81 5.71 10.96
CA GLU A 92 15.88 5.03 11.67
C GLU A 92 15.83 5.35 13.17
N ARG A 93 15.66 6.62 13.56
CA ARG A 93 15.48 7.01 14.97
C ARG A 93 14.31 6.27 15.61
N ARG A 94 13.13 6.26 14.97
CA ARG A 94 11.93 5.51 15.41
C ARG A 94 12.24 4.02 15.64
N LEU A 95 13.00 3.41 14.73
CA LEU A 95 13.41 2.01 14.82
C LEU A 95 14.28 1.72 16.05
N TYR A 96 15.29 2.54 16.30
CA TYR A 96 16.22 2.33 17.42
C TYR A 96 15.64 2.76 18.77
N ALA A 97 14.65 3.65 18.78
CA ALA A 97 13.91 4.04 19.97
C ALA A 97 12.77 3.05 20.32
N ASP A 98 12.50 2.06 19.44
CA ASP A 98 11.40 1.10 19.57
C ASP A 98 10.03 1.78 19.72
N GLU A 99 9.81 2.84 18.95
CA GLU A 99 8.61 3.68 19.02
C GLU A 99 7.55 3.21 18.03
N ASP A 100 6.42 2.71 18.56
CA ASP A 100 5.23 2.38 17.77
C ASP A 100 5.50 1.36 16.65
N LEU A 101 6.18 0.26 17.00
CA LEU A 101 6.61 -0.81 16.07
C LEU A 101 5.85 -2.12 16.27
N GLU A 102 4.83 -2.15 17.12
CA GLU A 102 4.01 -3.33 17.41
C GLU A 102 2.93 -3.57 16.35
N THR A 103 3.36 -3.65 15.09
CA THR A 103 2.53 -3.88 13.90
C THR A 103 3.28 -4.74 12.88
N HIS A 104 2.56 -5.40 11.97
CA HIS A 104 3.14 -5.98 10.77
C HIS A 104 3.50 -4.96 9.68
N ASP A 105 3.07 -3.70 9.79
CA ASP A 105 3.27 -2.67 8.76
C ASP A 105 4.70 -2.14 8.66
N LEU A 106 5.64 -2.81 9.32
CA LEU A 106 7.05 -2.47 9.20
C LEU A 106 7.53 -2.59 7.76
N GLY A 107 6.90 -3.44 6.94
CA GLY A 107 7.20 -3.50 5.52
C GLY A 107 6.81 -2.22 4.78
N PHE A 108 5.60 -1.69 4.97
CA PHE A 108 5.23 -0.36 4.47
C PHE A 108 6.18 0.71 4.99
N LEU A 109 6.40 0.73 6.31
CA LEU A 109 7.13 1.79 6.99
C LEU A 109 8.59 1.87 6.56
N TYR A 110 9.28 0.73 6.45
CA TYR A 110 10.71 0.67 6.22
C TYR A 110 11.11 0.38 4.77
N SER A 111 10.24 -0.22 3.95
CA SER A 111 10.52 -0.37 2.52
C SER A 111 10.59 1.01 1.84
N LEU A 112 9.60 1.87 2.12
CA LEU A 112 9.46 3.19 1.48
C LEU A 112 10.30 4.31 2.11
N SER A 113 10.98 4.03 3.23
CA SER A 113 11.87 4.98 3.89
C SER A 113 13.32 4.54 3.81
N VAL A 114 13.74 3.66 4.73
CA VAL A 114 15.12 3.25 4.96
C VAL A 114 15.66 2.34 3.85
N VAL A 115 14.87 1.36 3.39
CA VAL A 115 15.31 0.47 2.30
C VAL A 115 15.45 1.24 0.99
N THR A 116 14.52 2.16 0.67
CA THR A 116 14.68 3.06 -0.47
C THR A 116 15.92 3.93 -0.31
N ALA A 117 16.19 4.49 0.88
CA ALA A 117 17.42 5.25 1.12
C ALA A 117 18.69 4.43 0.84
N TRP A 118 18.72 3.15 1.23
CA TRP A 118 19.80 2.22 0.84
C TRP A 118 19.88 2.05 -0.68
N LYS A 119 18.76 1.74 -1.34
CA LYS A 119 18.70 1.51 -2.79
C LYS A 119 19.19 2.72 -3.59
N GLN A 120 18.95 3.94 -3.09
CA GLN A 120 19.33 5.19 -3.74
C GLN A 120 20.77 5.64 -3.47
N THR A 121 21.28 5.42 -2.26
CA THR A 121 22.59 5.98 -1.84
C THR A 121 23.71 4.97 -1.73
N GLY A 122 23.39 3.68 -1.50
CA GLY A 122 24.35 2.65 -1.17
C GLY A 122 25.05 2.86 0.18
N ASP A 123 24.51 3.70 1.08
CA ASP A 123 25.06 3.88 2.43
C ASP A 123 24.66 2.72 3.36
N GLU A 124 25.67 2.01 3.87
CA GLU A 124 25.54 0.84 4.72
C GLU A 124 24.74 1.09 6.01
N ARG A 125 24.65 2.34 6.48
CA ARG A 125 23.77 2.73 7.59
C ARG A 125 22.33 2.31 7.32
N TRP A 126 21.83 2.63 6.12
CA TRP A 126 20.45 2.35 5.72
C TRP A 126 20.24 0.85 5.55
N ARG A 127 21.21 0.12 4.99
CA ARG A 127 21.15 -1.33 4.90
C ARG A 127 21.03 -1.97 6.29
N THR A 128 21.84 -1.52 7.25
CA THR A 128 21.82 -2.02 8.63
C THR A 128 20.47 -1.77 9.29
N ALA A 129 19.93 -0.56 9.15
CA ALA A 129 18.62 -0.21 9.70
C ALA A 129 17.47 -0.99 9.03
N GLY A 130 17.49 -1.19 7.72
CA GLY A 130 16.51 -2.00 7.01
C GLY A 130 16.51 -3.46 7.48
N ILE A 131 17.70 -4.06 7.68
CA ILE A 131 17.82 -5.43 8.21
C ILE A 131 17.23 -5.51 9.61
N LYS A 132 17.53 -4.55 10.48
CA LYS A 132 16.95 -4.45 11.83
C LYS A 132 15.42 -4.33 11.81
N ALA A 133 14.85 -3.61 10.83
CA ALA A 133 13.40 -3.53 10.67
C ALA A 133 12.79 -4.89 10.30
N GLY A 134 13.42 -5.65 9.39
CA GLY A 134 12.98 -7.01 9.07
C GLY A 134 13.15 -8.00 10.22
N GLU A 135 14.21 -7.87 11.03
CA GLU A 135 14.37 -8.63 12.28
C GLU A 135 13.23 -8.32 13.26
N ARG A 136 12.84 -7.05 13.39
CA ARG A 136 11.70 -6.63 14.21
C ARG A 136 10.39 -7.21 13.69
N LEU A 137 10.16 -7.17 12.37
CA LEU A 137 8.97 -7.77 11.75
C LEU A 137 8.92 -9.29 12.01
N MET A 138 10.04 -9.99 11.91
CA MET A 138 10.12 -11.43 12.20
C MET A 138 9.76 -11.82 13.63
N THR A 139 9.79 -10.88 14.59
CA THR A 139 9.30 -11.16 15.96
C THR A 139 7.80 -11.46 15.99
N ARG A 140 7.05 -11.05 14.96
CA ARG A 140 5.61 -11.31 14.81
C ARG A 140 5.31 -12.61 14.05
N PHE A 141 6.33 -13.37 13.64
CA PHE A 141 6.13 -14.65 12.95
C PHE A 141 5.60 -15.71 13.92
N LEU A 142 4.35 -16.09 13.72
CA LEU A 142 3.68 -17.14 14.46
C LEU A 142 3.96 -18.48 13.79
N GLU A 143 4.93 -19.21 14.33
CA GLU A 143 5.43 -20.45 13.73
C GLU A 143 4.34 -21.50 13.48
N PRO A 144 3.46 -21.86 14.44
CA PRO A 144 2.47 -22.92 14.21
C PRO A 144 1.56 -22.66 13.00
N ALA A 145 1.08 -21.41 12.86
CA ALA A 145 0.25 -20.99 11.74
C ALA A 145 1.05 -20.61 10.50
N GLY A 146 2.35 -20.31 10.61
CA GLY A 146 3.17 -19.84 9.51
C GLY A 146 2.79 -18.46 8.98
N ILE A 147 2.30 -17.56 9.84
CA ILE A 147 1.84 -16.21 9.46
C ILE A 147 2.57 -15.13 10.26
N LEU A 148 2.60 -13.90 9.73
CA LEU A 148 2.95 -12.70 10.48
C LEU A 148 1.68 -12.16 11.14
N GLN A 149 1.66 -12.12 12.47
CA GLN A 149 0.54 -11.56 13.21
C GLN A 149 0.42 -10.06 12.94
N ALA A 150 -0.80 -9.59 12.63
CA ALA A 150 -1.04 -8.21 12.21
C ALA A 150 -0.80 -7.18 13.32
N TRP A 151 -1.70 -7.10 14.30
CA TRP A 151 -1.66 -6.11 15.38
C TRP A 151 -1.67 -6.78 16.76
N GLY A 152 -1.54 -5.94 17.78
CA GLY A 152 -1.81 -6.32 19.16
C GLY A 152 -0.68 -7.09 19.81
N ASP A 153 -0.86 -7.31 21.11
CA ASP A 153 0.07 -8.00 21.98
C ASP A 153 0.25 -9.45 21.51
N LEU A 154 1.50 -9.86 21.29
CA LEU A 154 1.88 -11.21 20.90
C LEU A 154 1.62 -12.25 22.00
N SER A 155 1.24 -11.82 23.20
CA SER A 155 0.88 -12.66 24.33
C SER A 155 -0.62 -12.71 24.61
N ASP A 156 -1.43 -11.82 24.01
CA ASP A 156 -2.88 -11.78 24.22
C ASP A 156 -3.59 -12.85 23.37
N PRO A 157 -4.18 -13.90 23.98
CA PRO A 157 -4.86 -14.96 23.24
C PRO A 157 -6.03 -14.47 22.38
N ALA A 158 -6.61 -13.30 22.66
CA ALA A 158 -7.70 -12.73 21.88
C ALA A 158 -7.21 -12.02 20.59
N GLN A 159 -5.94 -11.62 20.54
CA GLN A 159 -5.34 -10.87 19.43
C GLN A 159 -4.36 -11.70 18.60
N ARG A 160 -3.80 -12.77 19.21
CA ARG A 160 -2.89 -13.69 18.54
C ARG A 160 -3.57 -14.49 17.43
N GLY A 161 -2.79 -14.87 16.43
CA GLY A 161 -3.26 -15.74 15.35
C GLY A 161 -4.06 -15.05 14.26
N ARG A 162 -4.02 -13.72 14.16
CA ARG A 162 -4.69 -12.98 13.10
C ARG A 162 -3.70 -12.43 12.08
N ALA A 163 -3.98 -12.64 10.80
CA ALA A 163 -3.33 -11.94 9.69
C ALA A 163 -4.37 -11.19 8.84
N ILE A 164 -3.89 -10.21 8.09
CA ILE A 164 -4.69 -9.28 7.28
C ILE A 164 -4.08 -9.21 5.89
N ILE A 165 -4.88 -9.03 4.85
CA ILE A 165 -4.45 -9.11 3.45
C ILE A 165 -3.31 -8.13 3.08
N ASP A 166 -3.29 -6.94 3.67
CA ASP A 166 -2.22 -5.93 3.52
C ASP A 166 -0.83 -6.41 3.97
N SER A 167 -0.76 -7.44 4.82
CA SER A 167 0.51 -8.09 5.19
C SER A 167 1.27 -8.65 3.98
N LEU A 168 0.60 -8.91 2.85
CA LEU A 168 1.26 -9.28 1.59
C LEU A 168 2.21 -8.17 1.11
N MET A 169 1.83 -6.91 1.28
CA MET A 169 2.65 -5.74 0.94
C MET A 169 3.80 -5.51 1.93
N ASN A 170 3.79 -6.22 3.05
CA ASN A 170 4.85 -6.15 4.04
C ASN A 170 5.93 -7.23 3.84
N MET A 171 5.63 -8.28 3.08
CA MET A 171 6.57 -9.35 2.75
C MET A 171 7.79 -8.92 1.93
N PRO A 172 7.72 -7.94 1.02
CA PRO A 172 8.90 -7.44 0.30
C PRO A 172 10.05 -7.03 1.20
N LEU A 173 9.79 -6.49 2.41
CA LEU A 173 10.84 -6.21 3.39
C LEU A 173 11.59 -7.48 3.81
N LEU A 174 10.86 -8.55 4.14
CA LEU A 174 11.47 -9.82 4.55
C LEU A 174 12.20 -10.49 3.37
N SER A 175 11.63 -10.42 2.17
CA SER A 175 12.29 -10.86 0.93
C SER A 175 13.64 -10.15 0.74
N TRP A 176 13.64 -8.82 0.84
CA TRP A 176 14.86 -8.02 0.75
C TRP A 176 15.87 -8.37 1.84
N VAL A 177 15.46 -8.56 3.10
CA VAL A 177 16.39 -8.98 4.18
C VAL A 177 16.97 -10.36 3.90
N GLY A 178 16.16 -11.30 3.40
CA GLY A 178 16.63 -12.62 2.96
C GLY A 178 17.71 -12.51 1.89
N GLU A 179 17.52 -11.65 0.89
CA GLU A 179 18.53 -11.37 -0.15
C GLU A 179 19.80 -10.72 0.41
N GLN A 180 19.67 -9.77 1.34
CA GLN A 180 20.81 -9.07 1.93
C GLN A 180 21.66 -9.95 2.85
N THR A 181 21.05 -10.94 3.51
CA THR A 181 21.70 -11.73 4.57
C THR A 181 22.01 -13.17 4.15
N GLY A 182 21.28 -13.71 3.19
CA GLY A 182 21.30 -15.13 2.85
C GLY A 182 20.67 -16.03 3.91
N ASP A 183 19.98 -15.48 4.92
CA ASP A 183 19.33 -16.26 5.96
C ASP A 183 18.01 -16.86 5.42
N PRO A 184 17.90 -18.21 5.32
CA PRO A 184 16.74 -18.86 4.71
C PRO A 184 15.45 -18.69 5.50
N ARG A 185 15.50 -18.29 6.77
CA ARG A 185 14.30 -18.10 7.61
C ARG A 185 13.36 -17.04 7.05
N TYR A 186 13.90 -16.00 6.42
CA TYR A 186 13.10 -14.93 5.83
C TYR A 186 12.32 -15.43 4.60
N ALA A 187 12.98 -16.16 3.70
CA ALA A 187 12.33 -16.76 2.54
C ALA A 187 11.28 -17.81 2.94
N ASP A 188 11.55 -18.60 3.99
CA ASP A 188 10.57 -19.55 4.52
C ASP A 188 9.34 -18.84 5.10
N ALA A 189 9.53 -17.76 5.86
CA ALA A 189 8.46 -16.97 6.42
C ALA A 189 7.56 -16.36 5.33
N VAL A 190 8.15 -15.73 4.31
CA VAL A 190 7.41 -15.17 3.16
C VAL A 190 6.60 -16.25 2.45
N ARG A 191 7.22 -17.40 2.15
CA ARG A 191 6.56 -18.53 1.49
C ARG A 191 5.38 -19.06 2.30
N ARG A 192 5.55 -19.26 3.62
CA ARG A 192 4.51 -19.80 4.50
C ARG A 192 3.36 -18.82 4.67
N HIS A 193 3.69 -17.55 4.91
CA HIS A 193 2.69 -16.51 5.13
C HIS A 193 1.81 -16.29 3.91
N THR A 194 2.43 -16.16 2.73
CA THR A 194 1.71 -15.97 1.47
C THR A 194 0.87 -17.19 1.10
N GLU A 195 1.34 -18.42 1.36
CA GLU A 195 0.55 -19.64 1.16
C GLU A 195 -0.67 -19.71 2.09
N GLN A 196 -0.52 -19.29 3.35
CA GLN A 196 -1.63 -19.27 4.30
C GLN A 196 -2.70 -18.26 3.88
N LEU A 197 -2.32 -17.05 3.47
CA LEU A 197 -3.31 -16.11 2.95
C LEU A 197 -3.96 -16.63 1.68
N ARG A 198 -3.17 -17.14 0.72
CA ARG A 198 -3.68 -17.70 -0.53
C ARG A 198 -4.72 -18.82 -0.31
N THR A 199 -4.54 -19.63 0.72
CA THR A 199 -5.43 -20.77 0.99
C THR A 199 -6.65 -20.42 1.82
N GLN A 200 -6.57 -19.41 2.69
CA GLN A 200 -7.63 -19.12 3.66
C GLN A 200 -8.42 -17.85 3.36
N ILE A 201 -7.84 -16.86 2.68
CA ILE A 201 -8.46 -15.54 2.54
C ILE A 201 -9.52 -15.49 1.45
N PHE A 202 -9.43 -16.37 0.45
CA PHE A 202 -10.40 -16.44 -0.63
C PHE A 202 -11.68 -17.16 -0.20
N ARG A 203 -12.81 -16.61 -0.63
CA ARG A 203 -14.10 -17.31 -0.63
C ARG A 203 -14.25 -18.13 -1.91
N ALA A 204 -15.38 -18.83 -2.02
CA ALA A 204 -15.66 -19.72 -3.15
C ALA A 204 -15.93 -18.97 -4.47
N ASP A 205 -16.26 -17.67 -4.40
CA ASP A 205 -16.56 -16.78 -5.53
C ASP A 205 -15.39 -15.84 -5.89
N ASP A 206 -14.19 -16.15 -5.39
CA ASP A 206 -12.95 -15.37 -5.57
C ASP A 206 -12.90 -14.02 -4.84
N SER A 207 -13.96 -13.61 -4.12
CA SER A 207 -13.87 -12.49 -3.18
C SER A 207 -12.92 -12.80 -2.02
N THR A 208 -12.34 -11.77 -1.40
CA THR A 208 -11.44 -11.95 -0.25
C THR A 208 -12.06 -11.47 1.07
N PHE A 209 -11.71 -12.18 2.15
CA PHE A 209 -11.83 -11.62 3.50
C PHE A 209 -10.78 -10.52 3.69
N HIS A 210 -11.09 -9.54 4.55
CA HIS A 210 -10.08 -8.57 4.97
C HIS A 210 -9.05 -9.23 5.92
N THR A 211 -9.54 -10.03 6.86
CA THR A 211 -8.74 -10.65 7.92
C THR A 211 -9.05 -12.14 8.04
N PHE A 212 -8.10 -12.93 8.53
CA PHE A 212 -8.33 -14.33 8.84
C PHE A 212 -7.64 -14.72 10.15
N TYR A 213 -8.22 -15.68 10.86
CA TYR A 213 -7.80 -16.13 12.18
C TYR A 213 -7.37 -17.59 12.15
N TRP A 214 -6.28 -17.89 12.82
CA TRP A 214 -5.73 -19.22 13.07
C TRP A 214 -5.60 -19.45 14.58
N ASP A 215 -5.71 -20.70 14.99
CA ASP A 215 -5.36 -21.09 16.37
C ASP A 215 -3.85 -20.87 16.58
N ALA A 216 -3.50 -20.07 17.58
CA ALA A 216 -2.12 -19.66 17.81
C ALA A 216 -1.20 -20.80 18.29
N GLU A 217 -1.78 -21.88 18.80
CA GLU A 217 -1.04 -23.01 19.36
C GLU A 217 -0.97 -24.18 18.36
N THR A 218 -2.06 -24.46 17.63
CA THR A 218 -2.09 -25.57 16.66
C THR A 218 -1.80 -25.15 15.23
N GLY A 219 -2.00 -23.87 14.88
CA GLY A 219 -1.89 -23.38 13.50
C GLY A 219 -3.10 -23.69 12.61
N GLU A 220 -4.17 -24.26 13.17
CA GLU A 220 -5.37 -24.60 12.40
C GLU A 220 -6.17 -23.35 12.01
N PRO A 221 -6.68 -23.26 10.77
CA PRO A 221 -7.53 -22.15 10.35
C PRO A 221 -8.85 -22.15 11.12
N LEU A 222 -9.30 -20.96 11.53
CA LEU A 222 -10.52 -20.78 12.32
C LEU A 222 -11.65 -20.13 11.51
N ARG A 223 -11.45 -18.86 11.09
CA ARG A 223 -12.49 -18.08 10.41
C ARG A 223 -11.92 -16.85 9.70
N GLY A 224 -12.62 -16.39 8.68
CA GLY A 224 -12.44 -15.05 8.10
C GLY A 224 -13.24 -13.99 8.86
N GLY A 225 -12.96 -12.73 8.57
CA GLY A 225 -13.76 -11.59 9.03
C GLY A 225 -13.19 -10.26 8.55
N THR A 226 -13.71 -9.16 9.09
CA THR A 226 -13.27 -7.81 8.71
C THR A 226 -13.24 -6.85 9.90
N GLU A 227 -12.33 -5.85 9.84
CA GLU A 227 -12.38 -4.65 10.69
C GLU A 227 -12.83 -3.40 9.95
N GLN A 228 -12.89 -3.45 8.62
CA GLN A 228 -13.04 -2.25 7.79
C GLN A 228 -14.10 -2.41 6.71
N GLY A 229 -14.21 -3.57 6.06
CA GLY A 229 -15.33 -3.92 5.16
C GLY A 229 -16.72 -3.82 5.78
N ALA A 230 -17.75 -3.78 4.93
CA ALA A 230 -19.14 -3.56 5.33
C ALA A 230 -19.68 -4.63 6.29
N PHE A 231 -19.30 -5.88 6.10
CA PHE A 231 -19.60 -7.02 6.98
C PHE A 231 -18.64 -8.18 6.68
N ASP A 232 -18.61 -9.24 7.49
CA ASP A 232 -17.61 -10.31 7.36
C ASP A 232 -17.61 -11.01 6.00
N GLU A 233 -18.76 -11.10 5.33
CA GLU A 233 -18.93 -11.67 4.00
C GLU A 233 -18.80 -10.65 2.85
N SER A 234 -18.59 -9.37 3.12
CA SER A 234 -18.38 -8.35 2.09
C SER A 234 -16.95 -8.39 1.54
N CYS A 235 -16.70 -7.62 0.47
CA CYS A 235 -15.40 -7.61 -0.19
C CYS A 235 -14.86 -6.17 -0.22
N TRP A 236 -14.11 -5.82 0.82
CA TRP A 236 -13.55 -4.49 0.98
C TRP A 236 -12.58 -4.15 -0.16
N ALA A 237 -12.83 -3.05 -0.88
CA ALA A 237 -12.17 -2.79 -2.16
C ALA A 237 -10.65 -2.65 -2.04
N ARG A 238 -10.17 -1.96 -1.00
CA ARG A 238 -8.73 -1.85 -0.74
C ARG A 238 -8.10 -3.18 -0.31
N GLY A 239 -8.84 -4.04 0.38
CA GLY A 239 -8.39 -5.39 0.70
C GLY A 239 -8.13 -6.21 -0.57
N GLU A 240 -9.09 -6.16 -1.49
CA GLU A 240 -8.96 -6.81 -2.80
C GLU A 240 -7.77 -6.25 -3.59
N ALA A 241 -7.59 -4.92 -3.59
CA ALA A 241 -6.46 -4.26 -4.24
C ALA A 241 -5.10 -4.68 -3.64
N TRP A 242 -5.02 -4.85 -2.31
CA TRP A 242 -3.84 -5.44 -1.67
C TRP A 242 -3.60 -6.89 -2.09
N GLY A 243 -4.66 -7.66 -2.33
CA GLY A 243 -4.58 -9.00 -2.91
C GLY A 243 -3.94 -8.98 -4.30
N ILE A 244 -4.42 -8.12 -5.21
CA ILE A 244 -3.88 -7.97 -6.57
C ILE A 244 -2.37 -7.68 -6.50
N TYR A 245 -1.98 -6.62 -5.79
CA TYR A 245 -0.60 -6.18 -5.81
C TYR A 245 0.31 -7.10 -4.98
N GLY A 246 -0.13 -7.45 -3.77
CA GLY A 246 0.63 -8.26 -2.83
C GLY A 246 0.91 -9.67 -3.35
N PHE A 247 -0.08 -10.37 -3.92
CA PHE A 247 0.19 -11.69 -4.50
C PHE A 247 1.09 -11.61 -5.74
N ALA A 248 0.93 -10.59 -6.58
CA ALA A 248 1.80 -10.38 -7.74
C ALA A 248 3.26 -10.18 -7.32
N LEU A 249 3.53 -9.27 -6.37
CA LEU A 249 4.87 -9.03 -5.82
C LEU A 249 5.53 -10.31 -5.29
N ASN A 250 4.78 -11.06 -4.48
CA ASN A 250 5.32 -12.24 -3.81
C ASN A 250 5.45 -13.47 -4.75
N SER A 251 4.71 -13.51 -5.86
CA SER A 251 4.80 -14.60 -6.84
C SER A 251 6.21 -14.74 -7.43
N GLN A 252 6.88 -13.61 -7.68
CA GLN A 252 8.23 -13.59 -8.22
C GLN A 252 9.24 -14.12 -7.20
N THR A 253 9.16 -13.69 -5.95
CA THR A 253 10.10 -14.10 -4.90
C THR A 253 9.92 -15.56 -4.50
N VAL A 254 8.68 -16.03 -4.38
CA VAL A 254 8.39 -17.41 -3.96
C VAL A 254 8.58 -18.39 -5.13
N GLY A 255 8.37 -17.95 -6.37
CA GLY A 255 8.46 -18.79 -7.56
C GLY A 255 7.34 -19.82 -7.68
N ASP A 256 6.21 -19.61 -6.99
CA ASP A 256 5.05 -20.50 -7.05
C ASP A 256 3.96 -19.91 -7.97
N PRO A 257 3.63 -20.58 -9.09
CA PRO A 257 2.62 -20.08 -10.03
C PRO A 257 1.22 -19.95 -9.40
N ARG A 258 0.95 -20.62 -8.29
CA ARG A 258 -0.33 -20.49 -7.56
C ARG A 258 -0.48 -19.11 -6.91
N GLN A 259 0.62 -18.44 -6.57
CA GLN A 259 0.58 -17.06 -6.07
C GLN A 259 0.19 -16.09 -7.18
N LEU A 260 0.75 -16.27 -8.39
CA LEU A 260 0.36 -15.48 -9.56
C LEU A 260 -1.12 -15.66 -9.89
N GLU A 261 -1.63 -16.89 -9.82
CA GLU A 261 -3.05 -17.15 -10.06
C GLU A 261 -3.95 -16.52 -8.99
N ALA A 262 -3.50 -16.43 -7.74
CA ALA A 262 -4.23 -15.71 -6.70
C ALA A 262 -4.35 -14.21 -7.00
N ALA A 263 -3.28 -13.58 -7.50
CA ALA A 263 -3.33 -12.19 -7.95
C ALA A 263 -4.35 -12.00 -9.09
N TRP A 264 -4.42 -12.95 -10.03
CA TRP A 264 -5.41 -12.93 -11.11
C TRP A 264 -6.85 -13.12 -10.64
N ARG A 265 -7.09 -14.00 -9.67
CA ARG A 265 -8.42 -14.16 -9.06
C ARG A 265 -8.88 -12.85 -8.43
N CYS A 266 -7.99 -12.16 -7.70
CA CYS A 266 -8.29 -10.84 -7.16
C CYS A 266 -8.56 -9.80 -8.25
N ALA A 267 -7.73 -9.78 -9.29
CA ALA A 267 -7.85 -8.87 -10.41
C ALA A 267 -9.17 -9.03 -11.16
N ASP A 268 -9.53 -10.27 -11.48
CA ASP A 268 -10.75 -10.58 -12.24
C ASP A 268 -12.01 -10.30 -11.38
N TYR A 269 -11.98 -10.59 -10.07
CA TYR A 269 -13.07 -10.20 -9.17
C TYR A 269 -13.21 -8.68 -9.09
N TYR A 270 -12.12 -7.95 -8.82
CA TYR A 270 -12.12 -6.49 -8.73
C TYR A 270 -12.69 -5.83 -10.00
N LEU A 271 -12.18 -6.21 -11.18
CA LEU A 271 -12.62 -5.65 -12.46
C LEU A 271 -14.10 -5.93 -12.76
N ALA A 272 -14.61 -7.10 -12.35
CA ALA A 272 -16.02 -7.46 -12.54
C ALA A 272 -16.99 -6.65 -11.66
N HIS A 273 -16.51 -6.01 -10.59
CA HIS A 273 -17.31 -5.25 -9.63
C HIS A 273 -17.10 -3.74 -9.73
N LEU A 274 -16.35 -3.25 -10.72
CA LEU A 274 -16.18 -1.82 -10.93
C LEU A 274 -17.46 -1.17 -11.47
N PRO A 275 -17.82 0.03 -10.99
CA PRO A 275 -18.82 0.89 -11.62
C PRO A 275 -18.31 1.44 -12.96
N SER A 276 -19.21 2.10 -13.70
CA SER A 276 -18.94 2.59 -15.06
C SER A 276 -17.89 3.70 -15.15
N ASP A 277 -17.69 4.46 -14.08
CA ASP A 277 -16.64 5.48 -13.95
C ASP A 277 -15.26 4.87 -13.61
N GLY A 278 -15.21 3.57 -13.31
CA GLY A 278 -13.99 2.84 -13.01
C GLY A 278 -13.42 3.07 -11.60
N ILE A 279 -14.06 3.88 -10.74
CA ILE A 279 -13.61 4.08 -9.36
C ILE A 279 -14.43 3.18 -8.42
N PRO A 280 -13.83 2.20 -7.73
CA PRO A 280 -14.59 1.28 -6.89
C PRO A 280 -15.31 2.03 -5.77
N TYR A 281 -16.49 1.53 -5.40
CA TYR A 281 -17.02 1.82 -4.08
C TYR A 281 -16.05 1.31 -3.01
N TRP A 282 -16.11 1.87 -1.81
CA TRP A 282 -15.23 1.48 -0.71
C TRP A 282 -15.32 -0.02 -0.33
N ASP A 283 -16.46 -0.65 -0.64
CA ASP A 283 -16.68 -2.09 -0.59
C ASP A 283 -17.33 -2.56 -1.90
N LEU A 284 -16.82 -3.63 -2.49
CA LEU A 284 -17.21 -4.14 -3.82
C LEU A 284 -18.57 -4.84 -3.81
N VAL A 285 -19.22 -4.97 -2.64
CA VAL A 285 -20.63 -5.37 -2.57
C VAL A 285 -21.56 -4.29 -3.13
N TYR A 286 -21.12 -3.02 -3.14
CA TYR A 286 -21.91 -1.91 -3.66
C TYR A 286 -21.72 -1.79 -5.17
N THR A 287 -22.82 -1.54 -5.88
CA THR A 287 -22.87 -1.46 -7.34
C THR A 287 -23.34 -0.08 -7.81
N GLU A 288 -23.24 0.16 -9.12
CA GLU A 288 -23.70 1.38 -9.80
C GLU A 288 -25.05 1.89 -9.26
N GLY A 289 -25.10 3.19 -8.94
CA GLY A 289 -26.28 3.85 -8.36
C GLY A 289 -26.41 3.78 -6.84
N SER A 290 -25.48 3.12 -6.12
CA SER A 290 -25.39 3.21 -4.66
C SER A 290 -24.93 4.59 -4.19
N ASP A 291 -25.41 5.00 -3.01
CA ASP A 291 -24.98 6.19 -2.27
C ASP A 291 -23.74 5.95 -1.38
N ALA A 292 -23.17 4.75 -1.41
CA ALA A 292 -21.95 4.44 -0.70
C ALA A 292 -20.76 5.28 -1.22
N PRO A 293 -19.80 5.66 -0.35
CA PRO A 293 -18.64 6.41 -0.80
C PRO A 293 -17.72 5.57 -1.70
N ARG A 294 -16.90 6.25 -2.49
CA ARG A 294 -15.83 5.65 -3.29
C ARG A 294 -14.62 5.32 -2.43
N ASP A 295 -13.69 4.55 -2.99
CA ASP A 295 -12.33 4.48 -2.47
C ASP A 295 -11.31 4.54 -3.60
N SER A 296 -10.90 5.76 -3.96
CA SER A 296 -9.88 6.01 -4.97
C SER A 296 -8.53 5.39 -4.63
N SER A 297 -8.24 5.17 -3.34
CA SER A 297 -7.00 4.53 -2.91
C SER A 297 -6.93 3.07 -3.35
N ALA A 298 -8.06 2.34 -3.34
CA ALA A 298 -8.14 0.97 -3.86
C ALA A 298 -7.84 0.94 -5.37
N ALA A 299 -8.36 1.90 -6.12
CA ALA A 299 -8.05 2.06 -7.55
C ALA A 299 -6.57 2.34 -7.80
N ALA A 300 -5.95 3.23 -7.02
CA ALA A 300 -4.53 3.53 -7.15
C ALA A 300 -3.65 2.30 -6.88
N ILE A 301 -3.96 1.56 -5.82
CA ILE A 301 -3.26 0.31 -5.46
C ILE A 301 -3.44 -0.75 -6.56
N ALA A 302 -4.67 -0.93 -7.05
CA ALA A 302 -4.98 -1.89 -8.11
C ALA A 302 -4.23 -1.54 -9.41
N ALA A 303 -4.11 -0.27 -9.77
CA ALA A 303 -3.32 0.18 -10.92
C ALA A 303 -1.85 -0.26 -10.82
N CYS A 304 -1.21 -0.06 -9.65
CA CYS A 304 0.14 -0.58 -9.40
C CYS A 304 0.19 -2.10 -9.46
N GLY A 305 -0.80 -2.77 -8.87
CA GLY A 305 -0.94 -4.22 -8.90
C GLY A 305 -1.05 -4.78 -10.31
N PHE A 306 -1.78 -4.13 -11.21
CA PHE A 306 -1.90 -4.53 -12.61
C PHE A 306 -0.58 -4.36 -13.38
N PHE A 307 0.19 -3.29 -13.14
CA PHE A 307 1.54 -3.18 -13.72
C PHE A 307 2.45 -4.29 -13.22
N GLU A 308 2.38 -4.62 -11.93
CA GLU A 308 3.17 -5.70 -11.36
C GLU A 308 2.77 -7.05 -11.95
N LEU A 309 1.46 -7.32 -12.01
CA LEU A 309 0.88 -8.53 -12.59
C LEU A 309 1.32 -8.72 -14.05
N ALA A 310 1.30 -7.64 -14.84
CA ALA A 310 1.79 -7.66 -16.21
C ALA A 310 3.28 -8.01 -16.32
N ALA A 311 4.10 -7.53 -15.39
CA ALA A 311 5.54 -7.74 -15.39
C ALA A 311 5.93 -9.17 -15.05
N VAL A 312 5.13 -9.87 -14.23
CA VAL A 312 5.40 -11.25 -13.79
C VAL A 312 4.63 -12.31 -14.60
N GLU A 313 3.66 -11.92 -15.42
CA GLU A 313 2.85 -12.84 -16.23
C GLU A 313 3.61 -13.33 -17.48
N PRO A 314 3.87 -14.65 -17.60
CA PRO A 314 4.55 -15.20 -18.77
C PRO A 314 3.69 -15.25 -20.05
N ASP A 315 2.36 -15.26 -19.94
CA ASP A 315 1.45 -15.24 -21.08
C ASP A 315 1.31 -13.81 -21.65
N PRO A 316 1.72 -13.55 -22.91
CA PRO A 316 1.70 -12.19 -23.46
C PRO A 316 0.30 -11.57 -23.56
N GLU A 317 -0.76 -12.35 -23.73
CA GLU A 317 -2.12 -11.83 -23.84
C GLU A 317 -2.66 -11.42 -22.47
N ARG A 318 -2.43 -12.25 -21.43
CA ARG A 318 -2.76 -11.89 -20.04
C ARG A 318 -1.92 -10.70 -19.56
N SER A 319 -0.64 -10.64 -19.91
CA SER A 319 0.23 -9.49 -19.60
C SER A 319 -0.30 -8.20 -20.23
N ALA A 320 -0.66 -8.23 -21.52
CA ALA A 320 -1.26 -7.08 -22.21
C ALA A 320 -2.62 -6.67 -21.60
N ARG A 321 -3.44 -7.65 -21.17
CA ARG A 321 -4.71 -7.39 -20.45
C ARG A 321 -4.48 -6.65 -19.14
N ALA A 322 -3.48 -7.07 -18.35
CA ALA A 322 -3.12 -6.39 -17.11
C ALA A 322 -2.61 -4.96 -17.37
N LEU A 323 -1.74 -4.75 -18.37
CA LEU A 323 -1.30 -3.40 -18.75
C LEU A 323 -2.47 -2.50 -19.15
N GLN A 324 -3.41 -3.01 -19.95
CA GLN A 324 -4.59 -2.26 -20.34
C GLN A 324 -5.44 -1.88 -19.11
N ALA A 325 -5.63 -2.80 -18.17
CA ALA A 325 -6.35 -2.52 -16.92
C ALA A 325 -5.63 -1.44 -16.09
N ALA A 326 -4.29 -1.48 -15.99
CA ALA A 326 -3.51 -0.47 -15.29
C ALA A 326 -3.72 0.93 -15.88
N HIS A 327 -3.62 1.07 -17.21
CA HIS A 327 -3.83 2.35 -17.89
C HIS A 327 -5.27 2.86 -17.77
N THR A 328 -6.26 1.97 -17.94
CA THR A 328 -7.67 2.35 -17.77
C THR A 328 -7.98 2.81 -16.34
N GLN A 329 -7.38 2.20 -15.33
CA GLN A 329 -7.55 2.61 -13.94
C GLN A 329 -6.91 3.99 -13.67
N ILE A 330 -5.74 4.27 -14.25
CA ILE A 330 -5.11 5.60 -14.18
C ILE A 330 -5.97 6.66 -14.87
N ASP A 331 -6.49 6.38 -16.07
CA ASP A 331 -7.37 7.32 -16.78
C ASP A 331 -8.61 7.66 -15.95
N ALA A 332 -9.22 6.66 -15.29
CA ALA A 332 -10.33 6.87 -14.36
C ALA A 332 -9.94 7.74 -13.15
N LEU A 333 -8.78 7.47 -12.52
CA LEU A 333 -8.29 8.27 -11.40
C LEU A 333 -8.05 9.73 -11.78
N ILE A 334 -7.45 9.98 -12.95
CA ILE A 334 -7.20 11.33 -13.47
C ILE A 334 -8.52 12.06 -13.73
N ALA A 335 -9.51 11.37 -14.28
CA ALA A 335 -10.79 11.96 -14.65
C ALA A 335 -11.70 12.23 -13.45
N GLU A 336 -11.76 11.30 -12.50
CA GLU A 336 -12.82 11.26 -11.48
C GLU A 336 -12.33 11.59 -10.08
N ALA A 337 -11.03 11.44 -9.78
CA ALA A 337 -10.51 11.56 -8.42
C ALA A 337 -9.37 12.59 -8.25
N ALA A 338 -8.71 13.03 -9.33
CA ALA A 338 -7.69 14.07 -9.24
C ALA A 338 -8.31 15.45 -8.92
N PRO A 339 -7.76 16.24 -7.98
CA PRO A 339 -8.27 17.57 -7.67
C PRO A 339 -8.22 18.52 -8.89
N GLN A 340 -9.30 19.28 -9.10
CA GLN A 340 -9.41 20.26 -10.19
C GLN A 340 -9.86 21.63 -9.62
N PRO A 341 -8.96 22.63 -9.48
CA PRO A 341 -7.54 22.60 -9.84
C PRO A 341 -6.67 21.86 -8.81
N PRO A 342 -5.46 21.38 -9.16
CA PRO A 342 -4.59 20.64 -8.25
C PRO A 342 -4.29 21.37 -6.93
N GLU A 343 -4.19 22.69 -6.94
CA GLU A 343 -3.88 23.51 -5.77
C GLU A 343 -5.02 23.57 -4.74
N SER A 344 -6.22 23.09 -5.10
CA SER A 344 -7.37 23.02 -4.21
C SER A 344 -7.20 21.99 -3.08
N SER A 345 -6.28 21.04 -3.23
CA SER A 345 -6.04 19.97 -2.26
C SER A 345 -4.55 19.85 -1.90
N ASP A 346 -4.28 19.29 -0.73
CA ASP A 346 -2.93 18.80 -0.38
C ASP A 346 -2.76 17.32 -0.77
N ALA A 347 -3.86 16.61 -1.05
CA ALA A 347 -3.86 15.25 -1.56
C ALA A 347 -3.70 15.23 -3.09
N LEU A 348 -3.21 14.10 -3.60
CA LEU A 348 -3.09 13.82 -5.03
C LEU A 348 -4.37 13.19 -5.58
N LEU A 349 -5.10 12.45 -4.74
CA LEU A 349 -6.42 11.88 -5.02
C LEU A 349 -7.44 12.27 -3.95
N LEU A 350 -8.66 12.55 -4.40
CA LEU A 350 -9.86 12.73 -3.59
C LEU A 350 -10.62 11.40 -3.46
N HIS A 351 -11.69 11.38 -2.65
CA HIS A 351 -12.67 10.29 -2.61
C HIS A 351 -12.10 8.93 -2.14
N GLY A 352 -11.17 8.95 -1.19
CA GLY A 352 -10.71 7.78 -0.46
C GLY A 352 -11.55 7.52 0.80
N VAL A 353 -11.48 6.29 1.32
CA VAL A 353 -12.12 5.91 2.58
C VAL A 353 -11.13 5.16 3.47
N TYR A 354 -10.80 5.69 4.65
CA TYR A 354 -9.94 4.98 5.60
C TYR A 354 -10.69 3.85 6.33
N ASP A 355 -11.67 4.18 7.15
CA ASP A 355 -12.42 3.20 7.95
C ASP A 355 -13.89 3.65 8.06
N LEU A 356 -14.72 3.20 7.12
CA LEU A 356 -16.14 3.60 7.10
C LEU A 356 -16.91 3.13 8.35
N PRO A 357 -16.77 1.87 8.83
CA PRO A 357 -17.45 1.43 10.05
C PRO A 357 -17.16 2.31 11.27
N LYS A 358 -15.98 2.93 11.33
CA LYS A 358 -15.59 3.85 12.41
C LYS A 358 -15.74 5.33 12.06
N LEU A 359 -16.24 5.66 10.86
CA LEU A 359 -16.40 7.02 10.34
C LEU A 359 -15.08 7.83 10.33
N VAL A 360 -13.98 7.18 9.99
CA VAL A 360 -12.66 7.84 9.91
C VAL A 360 -12.28 8.01 8.44
N GLY A 361 -11.93 9.25 8.07
CA GLY A 361 -11.41 9.58 6.74
C GLY A 361 -12.32 9.12 5.61
N VAL A 362 -13.60 9.49 5.67
CA VAL A 362 -14.64 9.08 4.72
C VAL A 362 -14.81 10.17 3.68
N ASP A 363 -14.63 9.82 2.40
CA ASP A 363 -14.67 10.77 1.27
C ASP A 363 -13.58 11.85 1.38
N GLU A 364 -12.37 11.43 1.73
CA GLU A 364 -11.20 12.28 1.95
C GLU A 364 -10.00 11.75 1.15
N GLY A 365 -8.99 12.59 0.93
CA GLY A 365 -7.68 12.13 0.46
C GLY A 365 -6.99 11.23 1.48
N THR A 366 -6.16 10.29 1.01
CA THR A 366 -5.46 9.32 1.87
C THR A 366 -3.99 9.25 1.50
N LEU A 367 -3.12 9.19 2.50
CA LEU A 367 -1.68 9.30 2.28
C LEU A 367 -1.12 8.12 1.47
N TRP A 368 -1.70 6.92 1.65
CA TRP A 368 -1.37 5.74 0.83
C TRP A 368 -1.94 5.84 -0.58
N GLY A 369 -3.18 6.32 -0.74
CA GLY A 369 -3.78 6.52 -2.06
C GLY A 369 -2.93 7.46 -2.93
N ASP A 370 -2.44 8.54 -2.32
CA ASP A 370 -1.53 9.48 -2.97
C ASP A 370 -0.21 8.80 -3.40
N TYR A 371 0.39 8.02 -2.52
CA TYR A 371 1.62 7.28 -2.85
C TYR A 371 1.41 6.32 -4.02
N PHE A 372 0.38 5.46 -3.98
CA PHE A 372 0.16 4.49 -5.04
C PHE A 372 -0.29 5.16 -6.35
N TYR A 373 -0.96 6.32 -6.29
CA TYR A 373 -1.26 7.08 -7.49
C TYR A 373 0.00 7.62 -8.15
N LEU A 374 0.90 8.21 -7.37
CA LEU A 374 2.18 8.68 -7.89
C LEU A 374 3.04 7.51 -8.38
N GLU A 375 3.01 6.36 -7.71
CA GLU A 375 3.69 5.15 -8.19
C GLU A 375 3.11 4.67 -9.53
N ALA A 376 1.79 4.64 -9.69
CA ALA A 376 1.11 4.25 -10.93
C ALA A 376 1.46 5.19 -12.08
N LEU A 377 1.42 6.51 -11.85
CA LEU A 377 1.84 7.51 -12.84
C LEU A 377 3.33 7.39 -13.20
N THR A 378 4.18 7.08 -12.22
CA THR A 378 5.62 6.84 -12.44
C THR A 378 5.82 5.61 -13.31
N ARG A 379 5.16 4.48 -13.00
CA ARG A 379 5.22 3.24 -13.80
C ARG A 379 4.72 3.46 -15.23
N ALA A 380 3.65 4.24 -15.41
CA ALA A 380 3.11 4.56 -16.72
C ALA A 380 4.03 5.46 -17.55
N SER A 381 4.69 6.46 -16.94
CA SER A 381 5.58 7.39 -17.64
C SER A 381 7.00 6.86 -17.82
N ARG A 382 7.45 5.94 -16.96
CA ARG A 382 8.80 5.37 -16.94
C ARG A 382 8.75 3.84 -16.82
N PRO A 383 8.55 3.12 -17.93
CA PRO A 383 8.49 1.65 -17.91
C PRO A 383 9.77 0.95 -17.44
N ASP A 384 10.91 1.66 -17.40
CA ASP A 384 12.20 1.18 -16.91
C ASP A 384 12.46 1.50 -15.43
N TRP A 385 11.53 2.20 -14.76
CA TRP A 385 11.66 2.53 -13.34
C TRP A 385 11.71 1.26 -12.48
N LYS A 386 12.65 1.26 -11.53
CA LYS A 386 12.82 0.16 -10.58
C LYS A 386 12.00 0.45 -9.33
N ARG A 387 10.96 -0.35 -9.14
CA ARG A 387 10.10 -0.25 -7.95
C ARG A 387 10.87 -0.40 -6.64
N TYR A 388 10.33 0.21 -5.59
CA TYR A 388 10.91 0.20 -4.25
C TYR A 388 10.63 -1.07 -3.45
N TRP A 389 9.57 -1.79 -3.78
CA TRP A 389 9.21 -3.07 -3.14
C TRP A 389 10.26 -4.15 -3.41
#